data_AF-A0A7C1IXX7-F1
#
_entry.id   AF-A0A7C1IXX7-F1
#
_cell.length_a   1.000
_cell.length_b   1.000
_cell.length_c   1.000
_cell.angle_alpha   90.00
_cell.angle_beta   90.00
_cell.angle_gamma   90.00
#
_symmetry.space_group_name_H-M   'P 1'
#
loop_
_entity.id
_entity.type
_entity.pdbx_description
1 polymer ?
#
loop_
_entity_poly.entity_id
_entity_poly.type
_entity_poly.pdbx_seq_one_letter_code
_entity_poly.pdbx_strand_id
1 'polypeptide(L)'
;MIDKTFAYWNDKFTENPKLLKYKDRDIKAVIGWGGIEIFDTNVNILELCLEYAKAIQNYSCGQCIPCRVGTRIIRDIFESIYKGEAKETDLNTIVALSENISSSSMCEIGQSSPRVFKYLIENYRDLFKDYMGGKKENAASFEYKSTVTAPCMQACPIHLDIPRYVENIKFGRYEESLSTICEKLPLPGVVGRVCVRPCEFNCRRTLLDEPIQIKHLKRFVSDFAIERDNWPKFECKPKKEIKVAIIGAGPAGLTAAFFLAKEGYDVTIFETLSEPG
;
A
#
# COMPACT_ATOMS: atom_id res chain seq x y z
N MET A 1 -18.16 -12.66 5.86
CA MET A 1 -19.25 -12.73 4.85
C MET A 1 -18.88 -11.91 3.61
N ILE A 2 -17.75 -12.23 2.95
CA ILE A 2 -17.45 -11.97 1.52
C ILE A 2 -16.49 -13.10 1.15
N ASP A 3 -17.04 -14.27 0.86
CA ASP A 3 -16.28 -15.50 0.56
C ASP A 3 -16.27 -15.81 -0.94
N LYS A 4 -16.54 -14.79 -1.76
CA LYS A 4 -16.65 -14.91 -3.21
C LYS A 4 -15.68 -13.93 -3.86
N THR A 5 -14.56 -14.46 -4.33
CA THR A 5 -13.77 -13.82 -5.38
C THR A 5 -14.58 -13.89 -6.68
N PHE A 6 -14.64 -12.80 -7.44
CA PHE A 6 -15.41 -12.75 -8.69
C PHE A 6 -14.57 -12.19 -9.84
N ALA A 7 -14.99 -12.46 -11.07
CA ALA A 7 -14.52 -11.75 -12.26
C ALA A 7 -15.74 -11.27 -13.04
N TYR A 8 -15.82 -9.97 -13.32
CA TYR A 8 -16.81 -9.41 -14.22
C TYR A 8 -16.12 -8.87 -15.48
N TRP A 9 -16.45 -9.47 -16.61
CA TRP A 9 -16.14 -8.99 -17.96
C TRP A 9 -17.26 -9.49 -18.87
N ASN A 10 -17.96 -8.59 -19.57
CA ASN A 10 -18.97 -8.98 -20.55
C ASN A 10 -18.69 -8.29 -21.89
N ASP A 11 -19.04 -8.96 -22.99
CA ASP A 11 -18.83 -8.45 -24.35
C ASP A 11 -19.74 -7.24 -24.69
N LYS A 12 -20.72 -6.94 -23.83
CA LYS A 12 -21.79 -5.98 -24.13
C LYS A 12 -21.82 -4.73 -23.26
N PHE A 13 -21.07 -4.63 -22.16
CA PHE A 13 -21.02 -3.49 -21.24
C PHE A 13 -22.37 -2.83 -20.89
N THR A 14 -23.51 -3.53 -21.01
CA THR A 14 -24.83 -2.86 -21.01
C THR A 14 -25.47 -2.70 -19.65
N GLU A 15 -24.99 -3.33 -18.58
CA GLU A 15 -25.72 -3.34 -17.31
C GLU A 15 -24.83 -3.32 -16.05
N ASN A 16 -23.90 -2.36 -15.90
CA ASN A 16 -23.66 -1.61 -14.62
C ASN A 16 -22.52 -0.54 -14.72
N PRO A 17 -22.39 0.41 -13.77
CA PRO A 17 -22.72 1.82 -13.97
C PRO A 17 -21.49 2.75 -13.86
N LYS A 18 -21.43 3.83 -14.67
CA LYS A 18 -20.41 4.91 -14.58
C LYS A 18 -18.95 4.44 -14.48
N LEU A 19 -18.19 4.65 -15.55
CA LEU A 19 -16.71 4.59 -15.52
C LEU A 19 -16.17 5.21 -14.23
N LEU A 20 -15.50 4.38 -13.42
CA LEU A 20 -14.85 4.86 -12.22
C LEU A 20 -13.73 5.82 -12.66
N LYS A 21 -13.63 6.96 -11.98
CA LYS A 21 -12.58 7.94 -12.26
C LYS A 21 -11.56 7.94 -11.13
N TYR A 22 -10.29 7.96 -11.50
CA TYR A 22 -9.20 8.27 -10.58
C TYR A 22 -8.66 9.65 -10.94
N LYS A 23 -8.95 10.64 -10.09
CA LYS A 23 -8.80 12.07 -10.43
C LYS A 23 -9.62 12.37 -11.68
N ASP A 24 -8.98 12.79 -12.77
CA ASP A 24 -9.62 13.16 -14.03
C ASP A 24 -9.51 12.09 -15.12
N ARG A 25 -9.01 10.88 -14.79
CA ARG A 25 -8.81 9.78 -15.75
C ARG A 25 -9.77 8.63 -15.50
N ASP A 26 -10.24 8.05 -16.59
CA ASP A 26 -11.11 6.87 -16.54
C ASP A 26 -10.29 5.62 -16.17
N ILE A 27 -10.79 4.85 -15.19
CA ILE A 27 -10.23 3.59 -14.78
C ILE A 27 -10.66 2.51 -15.79
N LYS A 28 -9.67 1.77 -16.31
CA LYS A 28 -9.87 0.74 -17.34
C LYS A 28 -10.08 -0.65 -16.77
N ALA A 29 -9.48 -0.94 -15.62
CA ALA A 29 -9.69 -2.16 -14.87
C ALA A 29 -9.31 -1.97 -13.39
N VAL A 30 -9.86 -2.81 -12.53
CA VAL A 30 -9.54 -2.90 -11.11
C VAL A 30 -9.28 -4.37 -10.77
N ILE A 31 -8.21 -4.63 -10.02
CA ILE A 31 -7.89 -5.95 -9.47
C ILE A 31 -7.61 -5.82 -7.98
N GLY A 32 -8.11 -6.79 -7.20
CA GLY A 32 -7.87 -6.85 -5.76
C GLY A 32 -8.26 -8.21 -5.19
N TRP A 33 -8.23 -8.30 -3.86
CA TRP A 33 -8.56 -9.52 -3.12
C TRP A 33 -9.98 -10.04 -3.40
N GLY A 34 -10.92 -9.14 -3.70
CA GLY A 34 -12.31 -9.49 -4.01
C GLY A 34 -12.53 -9.95 -5.45
N GLY A 35 -11.56 -9.77 -6.35
CA GLY A 35 -11.75 -10.12 -7.75
C GLY A 35 -11.08 -9.17 -8.74
N ILE A 36 -11.54 -9.28 -9.98
CA ILE A 36 -11.17 -8.40 -11.10
C ILE A 36 -12.44 -7.83 -11.74
N GLU A 37 -12.37 -6.57 -12.14
CA GLU A 37 -13.39 -5.88 -12.92
C GLU A 37 -12.71 -5.16 -14.09
N ILE A 38 -13.18 -5.42 -15.32
CA ILE A 38 -12.59 -4.89 -16.54
C ILE A 38 -13.62 -4.02 -17.25
N PHE A 39 -13.29 -2.75 -17.45
CA PHE A 39 -14.13 -1.75 -18.11
C PHE A 39 -13.74 -1.50 -19.58
N ASP A 40 -12.58 -2.00 -20.02
CA ASP A 40 -12.04 -1.79 -21.37
C ASP A 40 -11.43 -3.10 -21.88
N THR A 41 -11.90 -3.57 -23.04
CA THR A 41 -11.44 -4.82 -23.66
C THR A 41 -9.99 -4.78 -24.11
N ASN A 42 -9.40 -3.58 -24.20
CA ASN A 42 -7.98 -3.44 -24.52
C ASN A 42 -7.05 -3.79 -23.35
N VAL A 43 -7.59 -4.04 -22.15
CA VAL A 43 -6.79 -4.40 -20.97
C VAL A 43 -6.27 -5.82 -21.09
N ASN A 44 -4.94 -5.96 -21.03
CA ASN A 44 -4.28 -7.24 -20.92
C ASN A 44 -4.36 -7.77 -19.48
N ILE A 45 -5.10 -8.87 -19.28
CA ILE A 45 -5.35 -9.47 -17.97
C ILE A 45 -4.06 -10.03 -17.35
N LEU A 46 -3.17 -10.58 -18.16
CA LEU A 46 -1.90 -11.12 -17.69
C LEU A 46 -0.98 -10.01 -17.17
N GLU A 47 -0.88 -8.90 -17.91
CA GLU A 47 -0.12 -7.72 -17.49
C GLU A 47 -0.69 -7.14 -16.20
N LEU A 48 -2.03 -7.05 -16.10
CA LEU A 48 -2.70 -6.62 -14.86
C LEU A 48 -2.40 -7.55 -13.67
N CYS A 49 -2.40 -8.87 -13.87
CA CYS A 49 -1.99 -9.84 -12.86
C CYS A 49 -0.52 -9.68 -12.44
N LEU A 50 0.38 -9.46 -13.40
CA LEU A 50 1.80 -9.23 -13.16
C LEU A 50 2.03 -7.97 -12.33
N GLU A 51 1.41 -6.86 -12.70
CA GLU A 51 1.52 -5.59 -11.97
C GLU A 51 0.89 -5.70 -10.57
N TYR A 52 -0.21 -6.45 -10.41
CA TYR A 52 -0.76 -6.75 -9.10
C TYR A 52 0.18 -7.62 -8.25
N ALA A 53 0.82 -8.64 -8.84
CA ALA A 53 1.79 -9.48 -8.13
C ALA A 53 3.03 -8.69 -7.68
N LYS A 54 3.53 -7.77 -8.52
CA LYS A 54 4.59 -6.82 -8.14
C LYS A 54 4.14 -5.94 -6.98
N ALA A 55 2.93 -5.41 -7.02
CA ALA A 55 2.39 -4.59 -5.95
C ALA A 55 2.30 -5.36 -4.63
N ILE A 56 1.76 -6.59 -4.62
CA ILE A 56 1.68 -7.43 -3.43
C ILE A 56 3.08 -7.68 -2.85
N GLN A 57 4.05 -8.03 -3.70
CA GLN A 57 5.43 -8.26 -3.27
C GLN A 57 6.04 -7.02 -2.63
N ASN A 58 5.78 -5.83 -3.19
CA ASN A 58 6.26 -4.56 -2.65
C ASN A 58 5.61 -4.22 -1.30
N TYR A 59 4.36 -4.62 -1.08
CA TYR A 59 3.67 -4.43 0.20
C TYR A 59 3.98 -5.52 1.24
N SER A 60 4.71 -6.57 0.86
CA SER A 60 5.15 -7.60 1.80
C SER A 60 6.14 -7.01 2.81
N CYS A 61 5.82 -7.11 4.10
CA CYS A 61 6.73 -6.70 5.18
C CYS A 61 7.91 -7.67 5.39
N GLY A 62 7.92 -8.82 4.70
CA GLY A 62 9.01 -9.79 4.72
C GLY A 62 9.09 -10.69 5.96
N GLN A 63 8.05 -10.73 6.80
CA GLN A 63 8.09 -11.42 8.09
C GLN A 63 7.71 -12.90 7.99
N CYS A 64 6.54 -13.21 7.44
CA CYS A 64 6.13 -14.59 7.23
C CYS A 64 6.80 -15.12 5.95
N ILE A 65 7.53 -16.23 6.08
CA ILE A 65 8.21 -16.91 4.97
C ILE A 65 7.23 -17.24 3.83
N PRO A 66 6.01 -17.77 4.09
CA PRO A 66 5.04 -18.07 3.03
C PRO A 66 4.75 -16.86 2.15
N CYS A 67 4.40 -15.70 2.72
CA CYS A 67 4.17 -14.48 1.95
C CYS A 67 5.47 -14.00 1.30
N ARG A 68 6.54 -13.75 2.06
CA ARG A 68 7.80 -13.15 1.54
C ARG A 68 8.36 -13.88 0.32
N VAL A 69 8.39 -15.21 0.39
CA VAL A 69 8.96 -16.06 -0.66
C VAL A 69 7.91 -16.42 -1.70
N GLY A 70 6.70 -16.78 -1.27
CA GLY A 70 5.63 -17.21 -2.16
C GLY A 70 5.16 -16.12 -3.11
N THR A 71 4.97 -14.88 -2.63
CA THR A 71 4.55 -13.76 -3.51
C THR A 71 5.63 -13.39 -4.52
N ARG A 72 6.91 -13.59 -4.16
CA ARG A 72 8.04 -13.40 -5.07
C ARG A 72 8.02 -14.42 -6.19
N ILE A 73 7.83 -15.71 -5.86
CA ILE A 73 7.75 -16.78 -6.85
C ILE A 73 6.55 -16.56 -7.77
N ILE A 74 5.37 -16.19 -7.23
CA ILE A 74 4.19 -15.88 -8.05
C ILE A 74 4.48 -14.75 -9.04
N ARG A 75 5.10 -13.65 -8.59
CA ARG A 75 5.52 -12.54 -9.46
C ARG A 75 6.47 -13.02 -10.56
N ASP A 76 7.49 -13.80 -10.18
CA ASP A 76 8.51 -14.30 -11.11
C ASP A 76 7.87 -15.24 -12.16
N ILE A 77 6.90 -16.07 -11.77
CA ILE A 77 6.13 -16.89 -12.70
C ILE A 77 5.30 -16.02 -13.66
N PHE A 78 4.56 -15.02 -13.17
CA PHE A 78 3.81 -14.12 -14.06
C PHE A 78 4.72 -13.38 -15.04
N GLU A 79 5.93 -13.02 -14.62
CA GLU A 79 6.93 -12.43 -15.49
C GLU A 79 7.40 -13.42 -16.57
N SER A 80 7.62 -14.69 -16.23
CA SER A 80 7.92 -15.76 -17.18
C SER A 80 6.77 -16.01 -18.17
N ILE A 81 5.51 -15.97 -17.70
CA ILE A 81 4.33 -16.10 -18.59
C ILE A 81 4.30 -14.91 -19.57
N TYR A 82 4.56 -13.69 -19.09
CA TYR A 82 4.58 -12.49 -19.94
C TYR A 82 5.69 -12.51 -21.02
N LYS A 83 6.82 -13.15 -20.70
CA LYS A 83 7.94 -13.38 -21.64
C LYS A 83 7.72 -14.56 -22.59
N GLY A 84 6.72 -15.42 -22.33
CA GLY A 84 6.47 -16.63 -23.11
C GLY A 84 7.40 -17.80 -22.77
N GLU A 85 8.01 -17.79 -21.58
CA GLU A 85 8.97 -18.80 -21.12
C GLU A 85 8.36 -19.80 -20.11
N ALA A 86 7.11 -19.59 -19.71
CA ALA A 86 6.45 -20.39 -18.69
C ALA A 86 5.95 -21.75 -19.20
N LYS A 87 5.86 -22.70 -18.26
CA LYS A 87 5.30 -24.05 -18.46
C LYS A 87 3.92 -24.16 -17.82
N GLU A 88 3.10 -25.10 -18.29
CA GLU A 88 1.76 -25.29 -17.73
C GLU A 88 1.80 -25.69 -16.24
N THR A 89 2.89 -26.34 -15.81
CA THR A 89 3.15 -26.64 -14.39
C THR A 89 3.21 -25.39 -13.51
N ASP A 90 3.59 -24.24 -14.08
CA ASP A 90 3.74 -23.01 -13.32
C ASP A 90 2.38 -22.43 -12.89
N LEU A 91 1.32 -22.68 -13.67
CA LEU A 91 -0.05 -22.34 -13.27
C LEU A 91 -0.49 -23.11 -12.02
N ASN A 92 -0.13 -24.40 -11.95
CA ASN A 92 -0.41 -25.21 -10.75
C ASN A 92 0.37 -24.70 -9.54
N THR A 93 1.61 -24.24 -9.76
CA THR A 93 2.44 -23.62 -8.72
C THR A 93 1.81 -22.34 -8.20
N ILE A 94 1.28 -21.46 -9.07
CA ILE A 94 0.58 -20.24 -8.62
C ILE A 94 -0.63 -20.61 -7.75
N VAL A 95 -1.44 -21.57 -8.16
CA VAL A 95 -2.62 -22.02 -7.37
C VAL A 95 -2.19 -22.55 -6.00
N ALA A 96 -1.21 -23.45 -5.97
CA ALA A 96 -0.70 -24.04 -4.72
C ALA A 96 -0.08 -22.98 -3.80
N LEU A 97 0.71 -22.06 -4.33
CA LEU A 97 1.28 -20.97 -3.55
C LEU A 97 0.20 -20.02 -3.05
N SER A 98 -0.78 -19.68 -3.88
CA SER A 98 -1.86 -18.78 -3.49
C SER A 98 -2.67 -19.34 -2.31
N GLU A 99 -2.94 -20.64 -2.30
CA GLU A 99 -3.60 -21.33 -1.18
C GLU A 99 -2.73 -21.34 0.08
N ASN A 100 -1.46 -21.73 -0.05
CA ASN A 100 -0.52 -21.80 1.07
C ASN A 100 -0.31 -20.42 1.71
N ILE A 101 -0.10 -19.38 0.90
CA ILE A 101 0.06 -18.01 1.39
C ILE A 101 -1.22 -17.57 2.09
N SER A 102 -2.39 -17.84 1.50
CA SER A 102 -3.68 -17.39 2.03
C SER A 102 -4.00 -18.00 3.40
N SER A 103 -3.64 -19.28 3.61
CA SER A 103 -3.92 -20.03 4.84
C SER A 103 -2.88 -19.84 5.95
N SER A 104 -1.63 -19.48 5.60
CA SER A 104 -0.51 -19.44 6.55
C SER A 104 0.05 -18.05 6.84
N SER A 105 -0.35 -17.02 6.08
CA SER A 105 0.13 -15.65 6.31
C SER A 105 -0.45 -15.04 7.58
N MET A 106 0.34 -14.21 8.25
CA MET A 106 -0.05 -13.58 9.53
C MET A 106 -0.97 -12.36 9.38
N CYS A 107 -1.03 -11.76 8.19
CA CYS A 107 -1.76 -10.51 7.96
C CYS A 107 -2.69 -10.61 6.73
N GLU A 108 -3.63 -9.68 6.64
CA GLU A 108 -4.66 -9.68 5.61
C GLU A 108 -4.10 -9.55 4.19
N ILE A 109 -2.97 -8.84 4.01
CA ILE A 109 -2.33 -8.71 2.69
C ILE A 109 -1.94 -10.09 2.16
N GLY A 110 -1.29 -10.91 2.99
CA GLY A 110 -0.94 -12.28 2.61
C GLY A 110 -2.16 -13.20 2.54
N GLN A 111 -3.13 -13.05 3.45
CA GLN A 111 -4.28 -13.94 3.50
C GLN A 111 -5.28 -13.75 2.34
N SER A 112 -5.39 -12.54 1.81
CA SER A 112 -6.45 -12.16 0.86
C SER A 112 -5.94 -11.86 -0.56
N SER A 113 -4.78 -11.20 -0.71
CA SER A 113 -4.32 -10.73 -2.03
C SER A 113 -4.07 -11.86 -3.03
N PRO A 114 -3.48 -13.02 -2.66
CA PRO A 114 -3.22 -14.10 -3.62
C PRO A 114 -4.48 -14.82 -4.11
N ARG A 115 -5.63 -14.66 -3.43
CA ARG A 115 -6.86 -15.41 -3.74
C ARG A 115 -7.37 -15.15 -5.16
N VAL A 116 -7.15 -13.94 -5.70
CA VAL A 116 -7.55 -13.61 -7.06
C VAL A 116 -6.78 -14.43 -8.10
N PHE A 117 -5.50 -14.72 -7.87
CA PHE A 117 -4.71 -15.52 -8.81
C PHE A 117 -5.21 -16.96 -8.87
N LYS A 118 -5.47 -17.56 -7.70
CA LYS A 118 -6.09 -18.89 -7.61
C LYS A 118 -7.41 -18.92 -8.39
N TYR A 119 -8.30 -17.97 -8.08
CA TYR A 119 -9.60 -17.88 -8.73
C TYR A 119 -9.49 -17.75 -10.25
N LEU A 120 -8.62 -16.86 -10.75
CA LEU A 120 -8.43 -16.64 -12.18
C LEU A 120 -7.88 -17.88 -12.88
N ILE A 121 -6.91 -18.57 -12.29
CA ILE A 121 -6.31 -19.76 -12.91
C ILE A 121 -7.26 -20.96 -12.87
N GLU A 122 -8.06 -21.12 -11.82
CA GLU A 122 -9.02 -22.22 -11.71
C GLU A 122 -10.22 -22.05 -12.66
N ASN A 123 -10.69 -20.82 -12.87
CA ASN A 123 -11.90 -20.56 -13.66
C ASN A 123 -11.61 -20.13 -15.11
N TYR A 124 -10.43 -19.57 -15.38
CA TYR A 124 -10.05 -19.01 -16.69
C TYR A 124 -8.69 -19.52 -17.16
N ARG A 125 -8.38 -20.79 -16.88
CA ARG A 125 -7.09 -21.42 -17.21
C ARG A 125 -6.70 -21.27 -18.68
N ASP A 126 -7.67 -21.38 -19.59
CA ASP A 126 -7.44 -21.34 -21.03
C ASP A 126 -6.90 -19.99 -21.50
N LEU A 127 -7.32 -18.89 -20.87
CA LEU A 127 -6.78 -17.56 -21.12
C LEU A 127 -5.26 -17.51 -20.90
N PHE A 128 -4.78 -18.07 -19.78
CA PHE A 128 -3.35 -18.11 -19.48
C PHE A 128 -2.59 -19.03 -20.44
N LYS A 129 -3.20 -20.14 -20.86
CA LYS A 129 -2.62 -21.03 -21.88
C LYS A 129 -2.47 -20.35 -23.23
N ASP A 130 -3.48 -19.59 -23.65
CA ASP A 130 -3.43 -18.82 -24.89
C ASP A 130 -2.29 -17.78 -24.89
N TYR A 131 -2.08 -17.08 -23.77
CA TYR A 131 -0.95 -16.17 -23.60
C TYR A 131 0.40 -16.90 -23.67
N MET A 132 0.53 -18.07 -23.05
CA MET A 132 1.74 -18.89 -23.12
C MET A 132 2.01 -19.40 -24.55
N GLY A 133 0.96 -19.64 -25.33
CA GLY A 133 1.03 -19.98 -26.75
C GLY A 133 1.37 -18.81 -27.68
N GLY A 134 1.66 -17.62 -27.12
CA GLY A 134 2.08 -16.43 -27.88
C GLY A 134 0.95 -15.55 -28.37
N LYS A 135 -0.32 -15.85 -28.06
CA LYS A 135 -1.44 -14.93 -28.31
C LYS A 135 -1.42 -13.81 -27.28
N LYS A 136 -0.75 -12.70 -27.60
CA LYS A 136 -0.86 -11.46 -26.81
C LYS A 136 -2.10 -10.70 -27.26
N GLU A 137 -3.22 -10.89 -26.57
CA GLU A 137 -4.37 -10.00 -26.75
C GLU A 137 -4.05 -8.59 -26.25
N ASN A 138 -4.44 -7.60 -27.07
CA ASN A 138 -4.48 -6.16 -26.86
C ASN A 138 -3.28 -5.53 -26.12
N ALA A 139 -2.45 -4.82 -26.90
CA ALA A 139 -1.15 -4.25 -26.51
C ALA A 139 -1.21 -2.77 -26.11
N ALA A 140 -2.36 -2.28 -25.60
CA ALA A 140 -2.43 -0.91 -25.11
C ALA A 140 -1.60 -0.80 -23.82
N SER A 141 -0.62 0.10 -23.80
CA SER A 141 0.17 0.36 -22.60
C SER A 141 -0.65 1.22 -21.64
N PHE A 142 -0.84 0.73 -20.41
CA PHE A 142 -1.56 1.43 -19.35
C PHE A 142 -0.63 1.86 -18.22
N GLU A 143 -1.03 2.90 -17.48
CA GLU A 143 -0.38 3.28 -16.23
C GLU A 143 -1.05 2.53 -15.07
N TYR A 144 -0.27 1.72 -14.36
CA TYR A 144 -0.76 0.95 -13.22
C TYR A 144 -0.54 1.70 -11.89
N LYS A 145 -1.57 1.73 -11.06
CA LYS A 145 -1.52 2.29 -9.70
C LYS A 145 -2.00 1.26 -8.71
N SER A 146 -1.22 1.03 -7.65
CA SER A 146 -1.59 0.20 -6.53
C SER A 146 -1.77 1.04 -5.27
N THR A 147 -2.72 0.65 -4.42
CA THR A 147 -2.96 1.28 -3.14
C THR A 147 -3.37 0.24 -2.11
N VAL A 148 -2.77 0.30 -0.93
CA VAL A 148 -3.25 -0.41 0.26
C VAL A 148 -4.10 0.56 1.05
N THR A 149 -5.28 0.12 1.46
CA THR A 149 -6.19 0.93 2.26
C THR A 149 -6.59 0.18 3.52
N ALA A 150 -6.83 0.95 4.58
CA ALA A 150 -7.47 0.49 5.80
C ALA A 150 -8.38 1.59 6.32
N PRO A 151 -9.51 1.27 6.97
CA PRO A 151 -10.42 2.28 7.51
C PRO A 151 -9.74 3.30 8.44
N CYS A 152 -8.74 2.86 9.21
CA CYS A 152 -7.94 3.74 10.06
C CYS A 152 -7.11 4.76 9.25
N MET A 153 -6.58 4.37 8.08
CA MET A 153 -5.85 5.27 7.18
C MET A 153 -6.77 6.31 6.55
N GLN A 154 -7.99 5.91 6.16
CA GLN A 154 -8.97 6.80 5.56
C GLN A 154 -9.53 7.80 6.58
N ALA A 155 -9.72 7.38 7.83
CA ALA A 155 -10.16 8.25 8.91
C ALA A 155 -9.06 9.22 9.40
N CYS A 156 -7.79 8.95 9.09
CA CYS A 156 -6.69 9.86 9.45
C CYS A 156 -6.66 11.06 8.50
N PRO A 157 -6.74 12.33 8.97
CA PRO A 157 -6.75 13.50 8.10
C PRO A 157 -5.53 13.66 7.18
N ILE A 158 -4.39 13.07 7.58
CA ILE A 158 -3.13 13.09 6.83
C ILE A 158 -2.79 11.72 6.22
N HIS A 159 -3.73 10.76 6.25
CA HIS A 159 -3.61 9.43 5.68
C HIS A 159 -2.31 8.70 6.05
N LEU A 160 -1.97 8.66 7.34
CA LEU A 160 -0.83 7.89 7.84
C LEU A 160 -0.97 6.42 7.48
N ASP A 161 0.16 5.76 7.22
CA ASP A 161 0.22 4.30 7.02
C ASP A 161 0.20 3.57 8.38
N ILE A 162 -0.97 3.59 9.01
CA ILE A 162 -1.20 3.03 10.34
C ILE A 162 -0.90 1.53 10.41
N PRO A 163 -1.37 0.69 9.47
CA PRO A 163 -1.04 -0.73 9.49
C PRO A 163 0.47 -0.98 9.48
N ARG A 164 1.23 -0.27 8.64
CA ARG A 164 2.68 -0.48 8.52
C ARG A 164 3.44 -0.16 9.81
N TYR A 165 3.21 1.01 10.42
CA TYR A 165 3.94 1.35 11.64
C TYR A 165 3.48 0.53 12.86
N VAL A 166 2.20 0.16 12.96
CA VAL A 166 1.72 -0.72 14.03
C VAL A 166 2.36 -2.11 13.92
N GLU A 167 2.48 -2.65 12.71
CA GLU A 167 3.14 -3.93 12.48
C GLU A 167 4.64 -3.86 12.82
N ASN A 168 5.32 -2.75 12.47
CA ASN A 168 6.71 -2.52 12.87
C ASN A 168 6.88 -2.53 14.40
N ILE A 169 5.97 -1.89 15.15
CA ILE A 169 5.99 -1.90 16.62
C ILE A 169 5.82 -3.32 17.17
N LYS A 170 4.86 -4.07 16.64
CA LYS A 170 4.61 -5.47 17.02
C LYS A 170 5.87 -6.34 16.88
N PHE A 171 6.73 -6.04 15.91
CA PHE A 171 7.99 -6.75 15.67
C PHE A 171 9.22 -6.11 16.32
N GLY A 172 9.05 -5.11 17.19
CA GLY A 172 10.17 -4.44 17.86
C GLY A 172 11.00 -3.50 16.97
N ARG A 173 10.53 -3.22 15.75
CA ARG A 173 11.17 -2.34 14.75
C ARG A 173 10.76 -0.89 14.96
N TYR A 174 11.15 -0.33 16.10
CA TYR A 174 10.65 0.98 16.54
C TYR A 174 11.18 2.13 15.69
N GLU A 175 12.42 2.04 15.20
CA GLU A 175 13.04 3.03 14.30
C GLU A 175 12.30 3.08 12.95
N GLU A 176 12.00 1.93 12.36
CA GLU A 176 11.28 1.83 11.10
C GLU A 176 9.82 2.25 11.26
N SER A 177 9.21 1.96 12.41
CA SER A 177 7.89 2.48 12.78
C SER A 177 7.90 4.00 12.80
N LEU A 178 8.83 4.62 13.54
CA LEU A 178 8.91 6.07 13.64
C LEU A 178 9.22 6.72 12.29
N SER A 179 10.13 6.13 11.50
CA SER A 179 10.43 6.57 10.13
C SER A 179 9.18 6.58 9.26
N THR A 180 8.37 5.52 9.31
CA THR A 180 7.09 5.42 8.58
C THR A 180 6.12 6.53 8.99
N ILE A 181 6.04 6.85 10.29
CA ILE A 181 5.17 7.95 10.75
C ILE A 181 5.68 9.29 10.23
N CYS A 182 6.99 9.53 10.31
CA CYS A 182 7.64 10.76 9.89
C CYS A 182 7.65 10.99 8.36
N GLU A 183 7.24 10.01 7.56
CA GLU A 183 6.98 10.20 6.13
C GLU A 183 5.93 11.29 5.89
N LYS A 184 4.91 11.38 6.75
CA LYS A 184 3.81 12.36 6.63
C LYS A 184 3.60 13.23 7.87
N LEU A 185 4.13 12.84 9.02
CA LEU A 185 3.91 13.53 10.29
C LEU A 185 5.24 13.90 10.97
N PRO A 186 5.69 15.16 10.86
CA PRO A 186 6.97 15.60 11.46
C PRO A 186 6.97 15.65 12.98
N LEU A 187 5.78 15.76 13.60
CA LEU A 187 5.61 15.92 15.06
C LEU A 187 4.86 14.74 15.70
N PRO A 188 5.39 13.50 15.58
CA PRO A 188 4.68 12.30 16.04
C PRO A 188 4.52 12.26 17.56
N GLY A 189 5.49 12.81 18.32
CA GLY A 189 5.45 12.87 19.78
C GLY A 189 4.32 13.77 20.31
N VAL A 190 4.09 14.90 19.65
CA VAL A 190 2.99 15.83 19.98
C VAL A 190 1.65 15.19 19.63
N VAL A 191 1.48 14.70 18.40
CA VAL A 191 0.22 14.05 17.98
C VAL A 191 -0.06 12.79 18.80
N GLY A 192 0.96 12.05 19.24
CA GLY A 192 0.81 10.96 20.20
C GLY A 192 0.19 11.36 21.55
N ARG A 193 0.19 12.66 21.90
CA ARG A 193 -0.38 13.22 23.13
C ARG A 193 -1.70 13.95 22.91
N VAL A 194 -1.85 14.69 21.81
CA VAL A 194 -3.01 15.57 21.59
C VAL A 194 -4.03 15.07 20.58
N CYS A 195 -3.72 14.06 19.76
CA CYS A 195 -4.64 13.57 18.72
C CYS A 195 -6.02 13.16 19.29
N VAL A 196 -7.08 13.46 18.53
CA VAL A 196 -8.47 13.10 18.83
C VAL A 196 -8.87 11.71 18.32
N ARG A 197 -7.95 10.98 17.70
CA ARG A 197 -8.05 9.53 17.39
C ARG A 197 -9.17 9.11 16.41
N PRO A 198 -9.42 9.84 15.29
CA PRO A 198 -10.46 9.43 14.33
C PRO A 198 -10.20 8.03 13.73
N CYS A 199 -8.92 7.65 13.62
CA CYS A 199 -8.48 6.33 13.18
C CYS A 199 -8.85 5.19 14.14
N GLU A 200 -8.94 5.45 15.44
CA GLU A 200 -9.30 4.42 16.44
C GLU A 200 -10.80 4.14 16.41
N PHE A 201 -11.63 5.18 16.20
CA PHE A 201 -13.09 5.03 16.05
C PHE A 201 -13.49 4.22 14.80
N ASN A 202 -12.60 4.12 13.81
CA ASN A 202 -12.81 3.34 12.58
C ASN A 202 -11.98 2.05 12.55
N CYS A 203 -11.39 1.63 13.68
CA CYS A 203 -10.53 0.46 13.69
C CYS A 203 -11.34 -0.82 13.46
N ARG A 204 -11.00 -1.62 12.44
CA ARG A 204 -11.68 -2.91 12.19
C ARG A 204 -11.55 -3.92 13.33
N ARG A 205 -10.57 -3.73 14.22
CA ARG A 205 -10.36 -4.60 15.37
C ARG A 205 -11.57 -4.60 16.33
N THR A 206 -12.39 -3.55 16.31
CA THR A 206 -13.66 -3.49 17.07
C THR A 206 -14.66 -4.59 16.70
N LEU A 207 -14.49 -5.24 15.55
CA LEU A 207 -15.29 -6.41 15.16
C LEU A 207 -14.94 -7.68 15.95
N LEU A 208 -13.81 -7.67 16.68
CA LEU A 208 -13.34 -8.77 17.51
C LEU A 208 -13.32 -8.36 18.99
N ASP A 209 -12.64 -7.27 19.31
CA ASP A 209 -12.48 -6.76 20.67
C ASP A 209 -12.44 -5.21 20.70
N GLU A 210 -11.34 -4.61 21.15
CA GLU A 210 -11.19 -3.16 21.32
C GLU A 210 -10.31 -2.55 20.22
N PRO A 211 -10.49 -1.26 19.90
CA PRO A 211 -9.66 -0.61 18.90
C PRO A 211 -8.19 -0.57 19.34
N ILE A 212 -7.29 -0.67 18.37
CA ILE A 212 -5.85 -0.48 18.64
C ILE A 212 -5.63 0.95 19.15
N GLN A 213 -4.85 1.10 20.21
CA GLN A 213 -4.48 2.40 20.80
C GLN A 213 -3.43 3.15 19.95
N ILE A 214 -3.79 3.47 18.71
CA ILE A 214 -2.94 4.02 17.66
C ILE A 214 -2.26 5.34 18.09
N LYS A 215 -2.92 6.20 18.87
CA LYS A 215 -2.33 7.42 19.46
C LYS A 215 -1.20 7.09 20.43
N HIS A 216 -1.43 6.15 21.35
CA HIS A 216 -0.43 5.78 22.35
C HIS A 216 0.77 5.07 21.71
N LEU A 217 0.55 4.29 20.65
CA LEU A 217 1.63 3.68 19.88
C LEU A 217 2.55 4.74 19.24
N LYS A 218 1.99 5.82 18.66
CA LYS A 218 2.80 6.95 18.15
C LYS A 218 3.60 7.63 19.25
N ARG A 219 2.97 7.86 20.42
CA ARG A 219 3.67 8.42 21.58
C ARG A 219 4.84 7.53 21.98
N PHE A 220 4.59 6.23 22.16
CA PHE A 220 5.58 5.26 22.59
C PHE A 220 6.83 5.27 21.69
N VAL A 221 6.68 5.15 20.37
CA VAL A 221 7.85 5.13 19.48
C VAL A 221 8.59 6.47 19.42
N SER A 222 7.88 7.58 19.59
CA SER A 222 8.51 8.91 19.63
C SER A 222 9.32 9.08 20.92
N ASP A 223 8.75 8.69 22.06
CA ASP A 223 9.41 8.77 23.36
C ASP A 223 10.64 7.82 23.40
N PHE A 224 10.49 6.60 22.85
CA PHE A 224 11.58 5.63 22.71
C PHE A 224 12.78 6.17 21.93
N ALA A 225 12.51 6.89 20.83
CA ALA A 225 13.55 7.48 20.00
C ALA A 225 14.25 8.66 20.68
N ILE A 226 13.50 9.50 21.41
CA ILE A 226 14.05 10.63 22.18
C ILE A 226 15.00 10.12 23.27
N GLU A 227 14.57 9.13 24.06
CA GLU A 227 15.36 8.56 25.15
C GLU A 227 16.70 7.93 24.68
N ARG A 228 16.78 7.53 23.42
CA ARG A 228 17.94 6.86 22.82
C ARG A 228 18.72 7.73 21.84
N ASP A 229 18.35 9.00 21.71
CA ASP A 229 18.89 9.92 20.69
C ASP A 229 18.90 9.29 19.29
N ASN A 230 17.81 8.61 18.95
CA ASN A 230 17.70 7.76 17.77
C ASN A 230 16.54 8.19 16.88
N TRP A 231 16.52 9.48 16.56
CA TRP A 231 15.53 10.04 15.65
C TRP A 231 15.83 9.65 14.19
N PRO A 232 14.81 9.37 13.35
CA PRO A 232 15.03 9.01 11.96
C PRO A 232 15.86 10.06 11.23
N LYS A 233 16.86 9.60 10.49
CA LYS A 233 17.59 10.45 9.55
C LYS A 233 16.74 10.66 8.31
N PHE A 234 16.59 11.89 7.88
CA PHE A 234 15.84 12.23 6.68
C PHE A 234 16.79 12.51 5.53
N GLU A 235 16.55 11.87 4.39
CA GLU A 235 17.21 12.25 3.15
C GLU A 235 16.61 13.55 2.64
N CYS A 236 17.46 14.56 2.47
CA CYS A 236 17.11 15.82 1.84
C CYS A 236 17.56 15.80 0.38
N LYS A 237 16.73 16.37 -0.50
CA LYS A 237 17.11 16.63 -1.89
C LYS A 237 18.28 17.64 -1.95
N PRO A 238 19.02 17.69 -3.07
CA PRO A 238 20.07 18.69 -3.27
C PRO A 238 19.57 20.11 -2.97
N LYS A 239 20.43 20.91 -2.32
CA LYS A 239 20.09 22.29 -1.95
C LYS A 239 19.74 23.12 -3.19
N LYS A 240 18.69 23.91 -3.07
CA LYS A 240 18.25 24.92 -4.05
C LYS A 240 18.72 26.29 -3.58
N GLU A 241 19.05 27.16 -4.52
CA GLU A 241 19.41 28.56 -4.25
C GLU A 241 18.15 29.44 -4.03
N ILE A 242 17.10 28.88 -3.44
CA ILE A 242 15.84 29.56 -3.17
C ILE A 242 15.63 29.60 -1.66
N LYS A 243 15.45 30.82 -1.13
CA LYS A 243 15.16 31.07 0.28
C LYS A 243 13.66 31.17 0.51
N VAL A 244 13.18 30.55 1.58
CA VAL A 244 11.77 30.57 1.99
C VAL A 244 11.67 31.06 3.43
N ALA A 245 10.86 32.10 3.63
CA ALA A 245 10.52 32.59 4.97
C ALA A 245 9.17 32.00 5.41
N ILE A 246 9.10 31.46 6.62
CA ILE A 246 7.88 30.98 7.25
C ILE A 246 7.60 31.86 8.47
N ILE A 247 6.40 32.43 8.54
CA ILE A 247 5.97 33.27 9.66
C ILE A 247 5.15 32.41 10.63
N GLY A 248 5.66 32.26 11.85
CA GLY A 248 5.09 31.47 12.94
C GLY A 248 5.74 30.09 13.11
N ALA A 249 6.19 29.78 14.33
CA ALA A 249 6.80 28.52 14.74
C ALA A 249 5.80 27.53 15.36
N GLY A 250 4.51 27.65 15.04
CA GLY A 250 3.51 26.66 15.45
C GLY A 250 3.54 25.37 14.61
N PRO A 251 2.65 24.38 14.89
CA PRO A 251 2.64 23.09 14.20
C PRO A 251 2.55 23.17 12.68
N ALA A 252 1.80 24.14 12.16
CA ALA A 252 1.69 24.38 10.71
C ALA A 252 3.01 24.89 10.11
N GLY A 253 3.66 25.86 10.75
CA GLY A 253 4.94 26.42 10.31
C GLY A 253 6.07 25.40 10.38
N LEU A 254 6.17 24.65 11.48
CA LEU A 254 7.15 23.56 11.64
C LEU A 254 6.95 22.45 10.61
N THR A 255 5.69 22.06 10.32
CA THR A 255 5.38 21.05 9.31
C THR A 255 5.77 21.53 7.91
N ALA A 256 5.43 22.77 7.56
CA ALA A 256 5.82 23.36 6.29
C ALA A 256 7.35 23.45 6.15
N ALA A 257 8.04 23.89 7.21
CA ALA A 257 9.49 23.99 7.24
C ALA A 257 10.16 22.64 7.02
N PHE A 258 9.67 21.60 7.70
CA PHE A 258 10.18 20.24 7.58
C PHE A 258 10.12 19.73 6.13
N PHE A 259 8.96 19.83 5.47
CA PHE A 259 8.81 19.34 4.11
C PHE A 259 9.57 20.18 3.09
N LEU A 260 9.63 21.51 3.25
CA LEU A 260 10.41 22.39 2.39
C LEU A 260 11.91 22.14 2.53
N ALA A 261 12.41 21.93 3.75
CA ALA A 261 13.81 21.57 3.99
C ALA A 261 14.17 20.23 3.34
N LYS A 262 13.28 19.22 3.42
CA LYS A 262 13.47 17.93 2.71
C LYS A 262 13.52 18.10 1.19
N GLU A 263 12.80 19.07 0.65
CA GLU A 263 12.81 19.40 -0.78
C GLU A 263 14.01 20.26 -1.22
N GLY A 264 14.93 20.55 -0.29
CA GLY A 264 16.20 21.25 -0.55
C GLY A 264 16.13 22.77 -0.46
N TYR A 265 15.01 23.35 -0.01
CA TYR A 265 14.90 24.80 0.16
C TYR A 265 15.65 25.30 1.40
N ASP A 266 16.18 26.51 1.34
CA ASP A 266 16.77 27.21 2.50
C ASP A 266 15.65 27.91 3.27
N VAL A 267 15.21 27.30 4.38
CA VAL A 267 14.02 27.74 5.13
C VAL A 267 14.43 28.46 6.40
N THR A 268 13.89 29.67 6.61
CA THR A 268 14.00 30.42 7.88
C THR A 268 12.62 30.62 8.48
N ILE A 269 12.46 30.28 9.76
CA ILE A 269 11.22 30.47 10.52
C ILE A 269 11.35 31.74 11.37
N PHE A 270 10.37 32.63 11.31
CA PHE A 270 10.27 33.84 12.11
C PHE A 270 9.13 33.69 13.11
N GLU A 271 9.44 33.76 14.40
CA GLU A 271 8.48 33.69 15.50
C GLU A 271 8.48 35.02 16.26
N THR A 272 7.30 35.47 16.67
CA THR A 272 7.14 36.70 17.46
C THR A 272 7.44 36.46 18.93
N LEU A 273 7.12 35.27 19.45
CA LEU A 273 7.36 34.89 20.84
C LEU A 273 8.83 34.50 21.08
N SER A 274 9.24 34.54 22.35
CA SER A 274 10.61 34.19 22.76
C SER A 274 10.93 32.70 22.63
N GLU A 275 9.90 31.85 22.56
CA GLU A 275 10.03 30.39 22.47
C GLU A 275 9.22 29.87 21.26
N PRO A 276 9.77 28.90 20.51
CA PRO A 276 9.04 28.23 19.44
C PRO A 276 7.96 27.28 20.00
N GLY A 277 6.95 26.99 19.17
CA GLY A 277 5.81 26.14 19.54
C GLY A 277 5.93 24.66 19.18
#